data_AF-C4A0Q8-F1
#
_entry.id   AF-C4A0Q8-F1
#
_cell.length_a   1.000
_cell.length_b   1.000
_cell.length_c   1.000
_cell.angle_alpha   90.00
_cell.angle_beta   90.00
_cell.angle_gamma   90.00
#
_symmetry.space_group_name_H-M   'P 1'
#
loop_
_entity.id
_entity.type
_entity.pdbx_description
1 polymer ?
#
loop_
_entity_poly.entity_id
_entity_poly.type
_entity_poly.pdbx_seq_one_letter_code
_entity_poly.pdbx_strand_id
1 'polypeptide(L)' 'CGGRYETAPGTISSPRYPEKYPDNSDCTYTITAPPGQFIIITIQHFDLEESYDDLEMSEGGGTQHIEE' A
#
# COMPACT_ATOMS: atom_id res chain seq x y z
N CYS A 1 -4.19 10.27 -4.26
CA CYS A 1 -3.28 9.16 -4.64
C CYS A 1 -4.08 7.86 -4.66
N GLY A 2 -3.55 6.78 -5.20
CA GLY A 2 -4.30 5.53 -5.37
C GLY A 2 -4.36 5.02 -6.81
N GLY A 3 -4.99 3.87 -7.01
CA GLY A 3 -5.15 3.28 -8.34
C GLY A 3 -5.57 1.82 -8.31
N ARG A 4 -5.90 1.29 -9.49
CA ARG A 4 -6.21 -0.13 -9.70
C ARG A 4 -5.10 -0.77 -10.53
N TYR A 5 -4.55 -1.87 -10.03
CA TYR A 5 -3.49 -2.62 -10.68
C TYR A 5 -4.01 -4.02 -10.99
N GLU A 6 -4.14 -4.31 -12.28
CA GLU A 6 -4.52 -5.62 -12.77
C GLU A 6 -3.28 -6.21 -13.45
N THR A 7 -2.90 -7.43 -13.07
CA THR A 7 -1.97 -8.30 -13.82
C THR A 7 -0.45 -8.04 -13.82
N ALA A 8 0.15 -7.18 -12.97
CA ALA A 8 1.62 -6.99 -13.07
C ALA A 8 2.41 -6.76 -11.77
N PRO A 9 3.66 -7.27 -11.71
CA PRO A 9 4.65 -6.81 -10.75
C PRO A 9 4.97 -5.33 -11.00
N GLY A 10 5.12 -4.58 -9.93
CA GLY A 10 5.44 -3.16 -9.98
C GLY A 10 5.74 -2.64 -8.59
N THR A 11 6.10 -1.37 -8.52
CA THR A 11 6.35 -0.67 -7.26
C THR A 11 5.30 0.39 -7.08
N ILE A 12 4.65 0.38 -5.92
CA ILE A 12 3.80 1.47 -5.45
C ILE A 12 4.62 2.26 -4.45
N SER A 13 4.59 3.58 -4.60
CA SER A 13 5.29 4.49 -3.69
C SER A 13 4.32 5.52 -3.13
N SER A 14 4.64 6.05 -1.96
CA SER A 14 3.92 7.18 -1.40
C SER A 14 4.01 8.40 -2.35
N PRO A 15 3.04 9.32 -2.30
CA PRO A 15 3.11 10.52 -3.13
C PRO A 15 4.41 11.27 -2.83
N ARG A 16 5.13 11.67 -3.89
CA ARG A 16 6.42 12.39 -3.85
C ARG A 16 7.63 11.58 -3.39
N TYR A 17 7.52 10.29 -3.11
CA TYR A 17 8.68 9.45 -2.82
C TYR A 17 9.81 9.69 -3.85
N PRO A 18 11.06 9.96 -3.43
CA PRO A 18 11.61 9.74 -2.09
C PRO A 18 11.46 10.91 -1.09
N GLU A 19 10.73 11.98 -1.43
CA GLU A 19 10.38 13.02 -0.46
C GLU A 19 9.29 12.55 0.51
N LYS A 20 9.09 13.31 1.59
CA LYS A 20 8.00 13.05 2.55
C LYS A 20 6.64 13.05 1.86
N TYR A 21 5.78 12.12 2.26
CA TYR A 21 4.40 12.13 1.83
C TYR A 21 3.68 13.39 2.36
N PRO A 22 2.69 13.93 1.63
CA PRO A 22 1.93 15.09 2.09
C PRO A 22 1.07 14.78 3.32
N ASP A 23 0.92 15.74 4.22
CA ASP A 23 -0.01 15.66 5.35
C ASP A 23 -1.44 15.31 4.88
N ASN A 24 -2.16 14.53 5.69
CA ASN A 24 -3.53 14.08 5.42
C ASN A 24 -3.66 13.29 4.10
N SER A 25 -2.62 12.54 3.72
CA SER A 25 -2.68 11.67 2.54
C SER A 25 -3.60 10.47 2.80
N ASP A 26 -4.69 10.39 2.05
CA ASP A 26 -5.57 9.24 2.00
C ASP A 26 -5.44 8.55 0.62
N CYS A 27 -4.72 7.44 0.57
CA CYS A 27 -4.41 6.70 -0.66
C CYS A 27 -4.98 5.28 -0.59
N THR A 28 -5.77 4.89 -1.59
CA THR A 28 -6.20 3.49 -1.73
C THR A 28 -5.69 2.87 -3.02
N TYR A 29 -5.01 1.73 -2.89
CA TYR A 29 -4.53 0.94 -4.02
C TYR A 29 -5.22 -0.41 -4.04
N THR A 30 -5.90 -0.73 -5.14
CA THR A 30 -6.54 -2.04 -5.35
C THR A 30 -5.69 -2.86 -6.30
N ILE A 31 -5.17 -3.99 -5.82
CA ILE A 31 -4.37 -4.92 -6.62
C ILE A 31 -5.21 -6.18 -6.87
N THR A 32 -5.29 -6.61 -8.12
CA THR A 32 -6.07 -7.81 -8.50
C THR A 32 -5.20 -8.76 -9.32
N ALA A 33 -5.06 -9.98 -8.81
CA ALA A 33 -4.41 -11.07 -9.51
C ALA A 33 -5.44 -11.91 -10.30
N PRO A 34 -5.04 -12.51 -11.44
CA PRO A 34 -5.84 -13.52 -12.11
C PRO A 34 -6.20 -14.71 -11.19
N PRO A 35 -7.31 -15.42 -11.48
CA PRO A 35 -7.66 -16.64 -10.76
C PRO A 35 -6.51 -17.65 -10.73
N GLY A 36 -6.25 -18.23 -9.56
CA GLY A 36 -5.18 -19.21 -9.35
C GLY A 36 -3.78 -18.61 -9.16
N GLN A 37 -3.66 -17.29 -9.03
CA GLN A 37 -2.41 -16.60 -8.69
C GLN A 37 -2.51 -15.92 -7.31
N PHE A 38 -1.35 -15.66 -6.71
CA PHE A 38 -1.22 -14.97 -5.43
C PHE A 38 -0.54 -13.62 -5.61
N ILE A 39 -0.87 -12.66 -4.76
CA ILE A 39 -0.20 -11.37 -4.68
C ILE A 39 0.85 -11.47 -3.57
N ILE A 40 2.10 -11.15 -3.88
CA ILE A 40 3.17 -11.01 -2.89
C ILE A 40 3.51 -9.53 -2.79
N ILE A 41 3.38 -8.98 -1.59
CA ILE A 41 3.75 -7.59 -1.29
C ILE A 41 5.03 -7.61 -0.47
N THR A 42 5.96 -6.73 -0.82
CA THR A 42 7.22 -6.55 -0.09
C THR A 42 7.39 -5.08 0.19
N ILE A 43 7.51 -4.73 1.46
CA ILE A 43 7.79 -3.36 1.89
C ILE A 43 9.30 -3.13 1.77
N GLN A 44 9.69 -2.26 0.86
CA GLN A 44 11.10 -1.93 0.60
C GLN A 44 11.59 -0.75 1.45
N HIS A 45 10.69 0.17 1.76
CA HIS A 45 10.94 1.34 2.60
C HIS A 45 9.66 1.66 3.36
N PHE A 46 9.77 1.91 4.66
CA PHE A 46 8.66 2.19 5.56
C PHE A 46 9.10 3.25 6.56
N ASP A 47 8.38 4.37 6.57
CA ASP A 47 8.63 5.54 7.42
C ASP A 47 7.31 6.33 7.45
N LEU A 48 6.64 6.30 8.60
CA LEU A 48 5.33 6.94 8.86
C LEU A 48 5.41 7.74 10.17
N GLU A 49 4.48 8.67 10.36
CA GLU A 49 4.35 9.39 11.63
C GLU A 49 3.81 8.47 12.72
N GLU A 50 4.69 8.10 13.67
CA GLU A 50 4.35 7.24 14.80
C GLU A 50 3.11 7.74 15.56
N SER A 51 2.16 6.85 15.82
CA SER A 51 0.86 7.12 16.50
C SER A 51 -0.17 7.95 15.73
N TYR A 52 0.13 8.41 14.50
CA TYR A 52 -0.79 9.24 13.71
C TYR A 52 -1.14 8.64 12.35
N ASP A 53 -0.18 8.01 11.69
CA ASP A 53 -0.34 7.47 10.34
C ASP A 53 -0.15 5.95 10.31
N ASP A 54 -0.98 5.27 9.51
CA ASP A 54 -0.99 3.82 9.39
C ASP A 54 -0.95 3.37 7.92
N LEU A 55 -0.33 2.21 7.67
CA LEU A 55 -0.52 1.46 6.43
C LEU A 55 -1.44 0.26 6.68
N GLU A 56 -2.58 0.25 6.00
CA GLU A 56 -3.55 -0.84 6.09
C GLU A 56 -3.56 -1.69 4.81
N MET A 57 -3.56 -3.01 4.99
CA MET A 57 -3.73 -3.99 3.93
C MET A 57 -4.98 -4.84 4.19
N SER A 58 -6.00 -4.73 3.32
CA SER A 58 -7.21 -5.54 3.43
C SER A 58 -7.35 -6.54 2.27
N GLU A 59 -7.62 -7.79 2.62
CA GLU A 59 -8.08 -8.85 1.70
C GLU A 59 -9.54 -9.18 2.08
N GLY A 60 -10.37 -9.69 1.15
CA GLY A 60 -11.84 -9.86 1.26
C GLY A 60 -12.42 -10.67 2.45
N GLY A 61 -11.72 -10.81 3.56
CA GLY A 61 -12.23 -11.25 4.87
C GLY A 61 -11.38 -10.78 6.08
N GLY A 62 -10.37 -9.93 5.92
CA GLY A 62 -9.52 -9.49 7.01
C GLY A 62 -8.66 -8.27 6.68
N THR A 63 -8.35 -7.49 7.72
CA THR A 63 -7.50 -6.31 7.66
C THR A 63 -6.22 -6.58 8.44
N GLN A 64 -5.08 -6.31 7.82
CA GLN A 64 -3.77 -6.27 8.47
C GLN A 64 -3.34 -4.81 8.62
N HIS A 65 -3.13 -4.40 9.86
CA HIS A 65 -2.53 -3.12 10.22
C HIS A 65 -1.01 -3.28 10.27
N ILE A 66 -0.27 -2.34 9.70
CA ILE A 66 1.19 -2.32 9.71
C ILE A 66 1.63 -1.02 10.38
N GLU A 67 2.23 -1.18 11.55
CA GLU A 67 2.84 -0.14 12.37
C GLU A 67 4.38 -0.24 12.25
N GLU A 68 5.10 0.81 12.63
CA GLU A 68 6.57 0.79 12.71
C GLU A 68 7.08 0.04 13.95
#